data_AF-A0A9X6AAN7-F1
#
_entry.id   AF-A0A9X6AAN7-F1
#
_cell.length_a   1.000
_cell.length_b   1.000
_cell.length_c   1.000
_cell.angle_alpha   90.00
_cell.angle_beta   90.00
_cell.angle_gamma   90.00
#
_symmetry.space_group_name_H-M   'P 1'
#
loop_
_entity.id
_entity.type
_entity.pdbx_description
1 polymer ?
#
loop_
_entity_poly.entity_id
_entity_poly.type
_entity_poly.pdbx_seq_one_letter_code
_entity_poly.pdbx_strand_id
1 'polypeptide(L)'
;LEYLLLTAEFIAWVQVLIYVGSVVVLLLFGLMLTKAPIGRSPDADSGNRWAALTVAVAAAAALVWVVVDAFRTTWVDLKGPAAGSTEVTGASLFQNWVLPFEALSVLLLAALVGAIVLSRKAKADATTTADAATPAGAQSRRSEKEGTR
;
A
#
# COMPACT_ATOMS: atom_id res chain seq x y z
N LEU A 1 -0.17 -14.86 -14.50
CA LEU A 1 -0.13 -15.97 -15.50
C LEU A 1 1.13 -16.82 -15.33
N GLU A 2 2.29 -16.21 -15.04
CA GLU A 2 3.58 -16.91 -14.81
C GLU A 2 3.54 -17.98 -13.70
N TYR A 3 2.89 -17.73 -12.55
CA TYR A 3 2.73 -18.72 -11.47
C TYR A 3 1.83 -19.90 -11.82
N LEU A 4 0.88 -19.70 -12.75
CA LEU A 4 -0.05 -20.74 -13.19
C LEU A 4 0.65 -21.78 -14.06
N LEU A 5 1.72 -21.37 -14.74
CA LEU A 5 2.60 -22.23 -15.55
C LEU A 5 3.62 -23.01 -14.71
N LEU A 6 3.86 -22.60 -13.46
CA LEU A 6 4.83 -23.20 -12.54
C LEU A 6 4.17 -24.15 -11.51
N THR A 7 2.94 -24.59 -11.78
CA THR A 7 2.13 -25.43 -10.87
C THR A 7 1.74 -24.74 -9.55
N ALA A 8 1.95 -23.42 -9.42
CA ALA A 8 1.58 -22.61 -8.25
C ALA A 8 0.22 -21.90 -8.44
N GLU A 9 -0.82 -22.70 -8.71
CA GLU A 9 -2.16 -22.20 -9.00
C GLU A 9 -2.74 -21.35 -7.86
N PHE A 10 -2.57 -21.81 -6.61
CA PHE A 10 -3.06 -21.09 -5.44
C PHE A 10 -2.49 -19.66 -5.35
N ILE A 11 -1.16 -19.51 -5.51
CA ILE A 11 -0.49 -18.21 -5.43
C ILE A 11 -0.89 -17.32 -6.60
N ALA A 12 -1.08 -17.90 -7.79
CA ALA A 12 -1.55 -17.16 -8.96
C ALA A 12 -2.91 -16.48 -8.70
N TRP A 13 -3.86 -17.20 -8.09
CA TRP A 13 -5.17 -16.65 -7.73
C TRP A 13 -5.08 -15.59 -6.62
N VAL A 14 -4.30 -15.86 -5.57
CA VAL A 14 -4.07 -14.89 -4.47
C VAL A 14 -3.49 -13.58 -5.01
N GLN A 15 -2.54 -13.65 -5.95
CA GLN A 15 -1.95 -12.47 -6.59
C GLN A 15 -3.02 -11.61 -7.27
N VAL A 16 -3.91 -12.22 -8.06
CA VAL A 16 -4.98 -11.46 -8.72
C VAL A 16 -5.94 -10.86 -7.69
N LEU A 17 -6.39 -11.64 -6.71
CA LEU A 17 -7.37 -11.19 -5.71
C LEU A 17 -6.84 -10.05 -4.83
N ILE A 18 -5.61 -10.15 -4.34
CA ILE A 18 -5.06 -9.17 -3.40
C ILE A 18 -4.42 -8.00 -4.15
N TYR A 19 -3.50 -8.27 -5.08
CA TYR A 19 -2.76 -7.21 -5.75
C TYR A 19 -3.67 -6.41 -6.67
N VAL A 20 -4.32 -7.09 -7.62
CA VAL A 20 -5.19 -6.42 -8.59
C VAL A 20 -6.53 -6.05 -7.97
N GLY A 21 -7.17 -6.98 -7.25
CA GLY A 21 -8.51 -6.79 -6.73
C GLY A 21 -8.62 -5.82 -5.56
N SER A 22 -7.57 -5.71 -4.72
CA SER A 22 -7.62 -4.89 -3.50
C SER A 22 -6.64 -3.72 -3.52
N VAL A 23 -5.34 -3.99 -3.68
CA VAL A 23 -4.28 -2.98 -3.53
C VAL A 23 -4.30 -1.94 -4.64
N VAL A 24 -4.31 -2.38 -5.90
CA VAL A 24 -4.32 -1.47 -7.06
C VAL A 24 -5.60 -0.64 -7.08
N VAL A 25 -6.76 -1.26 -6.82
CA VAL A 25 -8.04 -0.54 -6.77
C VAL A 25 -8.04 0.52 -5.66
N LEU A 26 -7.56 0.19 -4.45
CA LEU A 26 -7.44 1.16 -3.36
C LEU A 26 -6.49 2.31 -3.71
N LEU A 27 -5.35 2.02 -4.33
CA LEU A 27 -4.41 3.05 -4.81
C LEU A 27 -5.06 3.95 -5.86
N LEU A 28 -5.80 3.39 -6.81
CA LEU A 28 -6.50 4.16 -7.83
C LEU A 28 -7.57 5.07 -7.19
N PHE A 29 -8.36 4.57 -6.24
CA PHE A 29 -9.29 5.42 -5.48
C PHE A 29 -8.57 6.55 -4.75
N GLY A 30 -7.45 6.25 -4.07
CA GLY A 30 -6.65 7.25 -3.38
C GLY A 30 -6.08 8.32 -4.33
N LEU A 31 -5.59 7.90 -5.50
CA LEU A 31 -5.09 8.80 -6.54
C LEU A 31 -6.22 9.66 -7.12
N MET A 32 -7.39 9.08 -7.38
CA MET A 32 -8.56 9.83 -7.89
C MET A 32 -9.05 10.89 -6.91
N LEU A 33 -8.98 10.61 -5.60
CA LEU A 33 -9.35 11.57 -4.55
C LEU A 33 -8.28 12.65 -4.31
N THR A 34 -7.04 12.41 -4.76
CA THR A 34 -5.93 13.34 -4.55
C THR A 34 -5.83 14.32 -5.72
N LYS A 35 -5.95 15.63 -5.44
CA LYS A 35 -5.60 16.69 -6.40
C LYS A 35 -4.07 16.88 -6.46
N ALA A 36 -3.37 15.94 -7.08
CA ALA A 36 -1.95 16.11 -7.36
C ALA A 36 -1.76 16.99 -8.61
N PRO A 37 -0.90 18.03 -8.58
CA PRO A 37 -0.54 18.78 -9.78
C PRO A 37 0.12 17.84 -10.80
N ILE A 38 -0.53 17.64 -11.95
CA ILE A 38 0.03 16.80 -13.03
C ILE A 38 0.95 17.70 -13.87
N GLY A 39 2.27 17.63 -13.62
CA GLY A 39 3.26 18.40 -14.36
C GLY A 39 4.67 18.20 -13.82
N ARG A 40 5.69 18.56 -14.63
CA ARG A 40 7.08 18.60 -14.17
C ARG A 40 7.21 19.73 -13.15
N SER A 41 7.34 19.39 -11.87
CA SER A 41 7.73 20.35 -10.86
C SER A 41 9.26 20.53 -10.92
N PRO A 42 9.77 21.76 -11.13
CA PRO A 42 11.21 22.03 -11.05
C PRO A 42 11.83 21.59 -9.72
N ASP A 43 11.05 21.58 -8.64
CA ASP A 43 11.48 21.16 -7.30
C ASP A 43 11.53 19.64 -7.12
N ALA A 44 10.96 18.85 -8.04
CA ALA A 44 10.98 17.40 -7.99
C ALA A 44 12.17 16.79 -8.75
N ASP A 45 12.91 17.58 -9.54
CA ASP A 45 14.05 17.10 -10.31
C ASP A 45 15.35 17.38 -9.55
N SER A 46 15.82 16.39 -8.78
CA SER A 46 17.15 16.48 -8.18
C SER A 46 18.21 16.42 -9.29
N GLY A 47 19.17 17.35 -9.33
CA GLY A 47 20.28 17.34 -10.28
C GLY A 47 21.19 16.09 -10.18
N ASN A 48 20.90 15.18 -9.25
CA ASN A 48 21.68 13.99 -8.92
C ASN A 48 21.34 12.75 -9.77
N ARG A 49 20.69 12.94 -10.92
CA ARG A 49 20.23 11.86 -11.83
C ARG A 49 21.33 10.87 -12.19
N TRP A 50 22.55 11.36 -12.42
CA TRP A 50 23.70 10.53 -12.77
C TRP A 50 24.17 9.66 -11.60
N ALA A 51 24.15 10.18 -10.37
CA ALA A 51 24.45 9.39 -9.19
C ALA A 51 23.36 8.34 -8.95
N ALA A 52 22.07 8.71 -9.09
CA ALA A 52 20.95 7.77 -8.98
C ALA A 52 21.04 6.64 -10.03
N LEU A 53 21.37 6.99 -11.28
CA LEU A 53 21.59 6.01 -12.34
C LEU A 53 22.76 5.08 -12.03
N THR A 54 23.87 5.63 -11.55
CA THR A 54 25.07 4.84 -11.20
C THR A 54 24.75 3.84 -10.08
N VAL A 55 24.05 4.29 -9.05
CA VAL A 55 23.62 3.42 -7.93
C VAL A 55 22.64 2.35 -8.42
N ALA A 56 21.66 2.71 -9.26
CA ALA A 56 20.70 1.75 -9.81
C ALA A 56 21.40 0.68 -10.66
N VAL A 57 22.34 1.07 -11.53
CA VAL A 57 23.11 0.14 -12.35
C VAL A 57 24.04 -0.71 -11.50
N ALA A 58 24.73 -0.14 -10.51
CA ALA A 58 25.58 -0.89 -9.60
C ALA A 58 24.78 -1.91 -8.78
N ALA A 59 23.61 -1.53 -8.27
CA ALA A 59 22.72 -2.43 -7.54
C ALA A 59 22.19 -3.55 -8.44
N ALA A 60 21.78 -3.24 -9.68
CA ALA A 60 21.33 -4.24 -10.64
C ALA A 60 22.47 -5.20 -11.01
N ALA A 61 23.68 -4.69 -11.26
CA ALA A 61 24.85 -5.51 -11.57
C ALA A 61 25.25 -6.40 -10.39
N ALA A 62 25.23 -5.86 -9.17
CA ALA A 62 25.49 -6.63 -7.95
C ALA A 62 24.45 -7.75 -7.77
N LEU A 63 23.17 -7.45 -7.99
CA LEU A 63 22.09 -8.45 -7.89
C LEU A 63 22.25 -9.55 -8.95
N VAL A 64 22.57 -9.18 -10.19
CA VAL A 64 22.88 -10.15 -11.27
C VAL A 64 24.10 -10.99 -10.89
N TRP A 65 25.16 -10.37 -10.38
CA TRP A 65 26.37 -11.07 -9.99
C TRP A 65 26.09 -12.08 -8.87
N VAL A 66 25.39 -11.67 -7.80
CA VAL A 66 25.00 -12.55 -6.69
C VAL A 66 24.11 -13.70 -7.16
N VAL A 67 23.11 -13.44 -8.00
CA VAL A 67 22.23 -14.48 -8.54
C VAL A 67 23.05 -15.46 -9.37
N VAL A 68 23.85 -14.95 -10.30
CA VAL A 68 24.67 -15.79 -11.16
C VAL A 68 25.61 -16.65 -10.31
N ASP A 69 26.33 -16.06 -9.37
CA ASP A 69 27.24 -16.76 -8.44
C ASP A 69 26.53 -17.86 -7.65
N ALA A 70 25.40 -17.55 -6.99
CA ALA A 70 24.63 -18.48 -6.18
C ALA A 70 24.10 -19.69 -6.97
N PHE A 71 23.80 -19.51 -8.26
CA PHE A 71 23.27 -20.57 -9.12
C PHE A 71 24.33 -21.24 -10.01
N ARG A 72 25.60 -20.81 -10.02
CA ARG A 72 26.65 -21.48 -10.82
C ARG A 72 26.98 -22.89 -10.31
N THR A 73 26.79 -23.16 -9.03
CA THR A 73 27.22 -24.39 -8.35
C THR A 73 26.09 -25.32 -7.94
N THR A 74 24.84 -24.97 -8.25
CA THR A 74 23.66 -25.66 -7.72
C THR A 74 22.91 -26.35 -8.85
N TRP A 75 22.97 -27.68 -8.91
CA TRP A 75 22.11 -28.48 -9.77
C TRP A 75 20.71 -28.52 -9.16
N VAL A 76 19.74 -27.87 -9.80
CA VAL A 76 18.34 -27.89 -9.35
C VAL A 76 17.75 -29.25 -9.71
N ASP A 77 17.34 -30.02 -8.71
CA ASP A 77 16.61 -31.27 -8.91
C ASP A 77 15.12 -30.95 -9.06
N LEU A 78 14.60 -31.00 -10.29
CA LEU A 78 13.20 -30.67 -10.60
C LEU A 78 12.21 -31.79 -10.22
N LYS A 79 12.64 -32.85 -9.53
CA LYS A 79 11.82 -34.03 -9.19
C LYS A 79 11.06 -33.95 -7.85
N GLY A 80 11.02 -32.79 -7.20
CA GLY A 80 10.23 -32.60 -5.98
C GLY A 80 8.72 -32.60 -6.25
N PRO A 81 7.86 -33.01 -5.29
CA PRO A 81 6.41 -32.93 -5.43
C PRO A 81 5.98 -31.53 -5.85
N ALA A 82 4.99 -31.44 -6.74
CA ALA A 82 4.39 -30.20 -7.22
C ALA A 82 4.06 -29.24 -6.05
N ALA A 83 4.96 -28.32 -5.74
CA ALA A 83 4.96 -27.50 -4.53
C ALA A 83 3.95 -26.34 -4.57
N GLY A 84 2.89 -26.45 -5.37
CA GLY A 84 1.95 -25.37 -5.63
C GLY A 84 0.48 -25.74 -5.55
N SER A 85 0.18 -26.98 -5.12
CA SER A 85 -1.19 -27.37 -4.77
C SER A 85 -1.69 -26.62 -3.53
N THR A 86 -2.97 -26.23 -3.55
CA THR A 86 -3.67 -25.58 -2.43
C THR A 86 -3.63 -26.41 -1.16
N GLU A 87 -3.74 -27.74 -1.27
CA GLU A 87 -3.76 -28.65 -0.12
C GLU A 87 -2.41 -28.65 0.63
N VAL A 88 -1.31 -28.79 -0.11
CA VAL A 88 0.05 -28.81 0.45
C VAL A 88 0.40 -27.45 1.06
N THR A 89 0.03 -26.36 0.38
CA THR A 89 0.28 -25.00 0.86
C THR A 89 -0.52 -24.70 2.12
N GLY A 90 -1.80 -25.08 2.15
CA GLY A 90 -2.67 -24.91 3.32
C GLY A 90 -2.19 -25.71 4.52
N ALA A 91 -1.83 -26.98 4.33
CA ALA A 91 -1.29 -27.81 5.41
C ALA A 91 -0.01 -27.20 6.01
N SER A 92 0.93 -26.78 5.17
CA SER A 92 2.17 -26.14 5.64
C SER A 92 1.90 -24.82 6.38
N LEU A 93 0.94 -24.01 5.91
CA LEU A 93 0.57 -22.74 6.54
C LEU A 93 0.07 -22.93 7.98
N PHE A 94 -0.79 -23.94 8.19
CA PHE A 94 -1.42 -24.21 9.50
C PHE A 94 -0.67 -25.22 10.37
N GLN A 95 0.42 -25.81 9.90
CA GLN A 95 1.25 -26.74 10.68
C GLN A 95 2.63 -26.15 10.98
N ASN A 96 3.32 -25.65 9.95
CA ASN A 96 4.70 -25.16 10.08
C ASN A 96 4.75 -23.64 10.30
N TRP A 97 3.77 -22.90 9.80
CA TRP A 97 3.76 -21.42 9.78
C TRP A 97 2.67 -20.78 10.64
N VAL A 98 2.24 -21.48 11.70
CA VAL A 98 1.18 -21.01 12.61
C VAL A 98 1.54 -19.67 13.27
N LEU A 99 2.77 -19.55 13.80
CA LEU A 99 3.21 -18.33 14.48
C LEU A 99 3.22 -17.10 13.54
N PRO A 100 3.81 -17.17 12.33
CA PRO A 100 3.69 -16.09 11.35
C PRO A 100 2.25 -15.78 10.92
N PHE A 101 1.39 -16.79 10.78
CA PHE A 101 -0.02 -16.60 10.44
C PHE A 101 -0.76 -15.81 11.53
N GLU A 102 -0.54 -16.15 12.80
CA GLU A 102 -1.14 -15.42 13.92
C GLU A 102 -0.64 -13.97 13.98
N ALA A 103 0.67 -13.74 13.81
CA ALA A 103 1.25 -12.41 13.75
C ALA A 103 0.65 -11.56 12.62
N LEU A 104 0.44 -12.14 11.44
CA LEU A 104 -0.24 -11.48 10.32
C LEU A 104 -1.70 -11.15 10.66
N SER A 105 -2.42 -12.04 11.35
CA SER A 105 -3.82 -11.76 11.74
C SER A 105 -3.92 -10.55 12.68
N VAL A 106 -3.02 -10.44 13.65
CA VAL A 106 -2.95 -9.30 14.58
C VAL A 106 -2.50 -8.04 13.85
N LEU A 107 -1.55 -8.14 12.93
CA LEU A 107 -1.11 -7.03 12.09
C LEU A 107 -2.27 -6.47 11.25
N LEU A 108 -3.07 -7.34 10.62
CA LEU A 108 -4.23 -6.94 9.82
C LEU A 108 -5.33 -6.30 10.67
N LEU A 109 -5.58 -6.85 11.87
CA LEU A 109 -6.50 -6.24 12.83
C LEU A 109 -6.04 -4.84 13.23
N ALA A 110 -4.76 -4.70 13.59
CA ALA A 110 -4.16 -3.42 13.95
C ALA A 110 -4.23 -2.41 12.79
N ALA A 111 -3.98 -2.85 11.55
CA ALA A 111 -4.10 -2.01 10.36
C ALA A 111 -5.54 -1.52 10.13
N LEU A 112 -6.53 -2.40 10.28
CA LEU A 112 -7.95 -2.03 10.16
C LEU A 112 -8.36 -1.01 11.22
N VAL A 113 -8.00 -1.25 12.49
CA VAL A 113 -8.25 -0.32 13.59
C VAL A 113 -7.56 1.02 13.33
N GLY A 114 -6.29 0.99 12.91
CA GLY A 114 -5.51 2.18 12.56
C GLY A 114 -6.17 3.01 11.46
N ALA A 115 -6.62 2.37 10.38
CA ALA A 115 -7.34 3.03 9.29
C ALA A 115 -8.65 3.69 9.77
N ILE A 116 -9.44 3.00 10.60
CA ILE A 116 -10.71 3.54 11.14
C ILE A 116 -10.45 4.74 12.05
N VAL A 117 -9.48 4.66 12.96
CA VAL A 117 -9.16 5.78 13.88
C VAL A 117 -8.68 6.99 13.09
N LEU A 118 -7.78 6.80 12.12
CA LEU A 118 -7.27 7.88 11.28
C LEU A 118 -8.38 8.54 10.47
N SER A 119 -9.29 7.76 9.87
CA SER A 119 -10.43 8.27 9.11
C SER A 119 -11.40 9.09 9.98
N ARG A 120 -11.67 8.64 11.21
CA ARG A 120 -12.56 9.37 12.14
C ARG A 120 -11.93 10.67 12.64
N LYS A 121 -10.63 10.68 12.96
CA LYS A 121 -9.94 11.90 13.40
C LYS A 121 -9.97 12.98 12.33
N ALA A 122 -9.70 12.61 11.07
CA ALA A 122 -9.77 13.55 9.94
C ALA A 122 -11.14 14.23 9.82
N LYS A 123 -12.24 13.52 10.14
CA LYS A 123 -13.60 14.09 10.17
C LYS A 123 -13.84 15.03 11.35
N ALA A 124 -13.32 14.69 12.54
CA ALA A 124 -13.46 15.53 13.74
C ALA A 124 -12.72 16.88 13.57
N ASP A 125 -11.48 16.86 13.11
CA ASP A 125 -10.67 18.07 12.89
C ASP A 125 -11.30 19.02 11.84
N ALA A 126 -11.92 18.45 10.79
CA ALA A 126 -12.67 19.21 9.80
C ALA A 126 -13.92 19.91 10.38
N THR A 127 -14.57 19.30 11.39
CA THR A 127 -15.80 19.84 12.00
C THR A 127 -15.47 20.97 12.97
N THR A 128 -14.41 20.83 13.78
CA THR A 128 -13.93 21.88 14.69
C THR A 128 -13.45 23.13 13.96
N THR A 129 -12.81 22.96 12.79
CA THR A 129 -12.36 24.10 11.97
C THR A 129 -13.56 24.84 11.34
N ALA A 130 -14.63 24.14 10.96
CA ALA A 130 -15.84 24.74 10.41
C ALA A 130 -16.63 25.55 11.46
N ASP A 131 -16.72 25.06 12.71
CA ASP A 131 -17.39 25.76 13.81
C ASP A 131 -16.60 27.00 14.26
N ALA A 132 -15.26 26.92 14.29
CA ALA A 132 -14.38 28.05 14.63
C ALA A 132 -14.38 29.16 13.56
N ALA A 133 -14.62 28.81 12.29
CA ALA A 133 -14.71 29.75 11.17
C ALA A 133 -16.07 30.49 11.09
N THR A 134 -16.97 30.28 12.06
CA THR A 134 -18.25 31.01 12.19
C THR A 134 -18.22 32.15 13.24
N PRO A 135 -17.24 33.08 13.30
CA PRO A 135 -17.36 34.21 14.22
C PRO A 135 -18.20 35.35 13.61
N ALA A 136 -19.21 35.76 14.37
CA ALA A 136 -19.58 37.17 14.57
C ALA A 136 -20.23 37.99 13.43
N GLY A 137 -20.79 37.39 12.37
CA GLY A 137 -21.57 38.14 11.37
C GLY A 137 -23.07 38.30 11.66
N ALA A 138 -23.66 37.42 12.47
CA ALA A 138 -25.12 37.30 12.60
C ALA A 138 -25.73 38.06 13.80
N GLN A 139 -24.92 38.45 14.79
CA GLN A 139 -25.44 39.11 16.01
C GLN A 139 -25.52 40.64 15.90
N SER A 140 -24.73 41.27 15.02
CA SER A 140 -24.75 42.74 14.84
C SER A 140 -25.97 43.26 14.06
N ARG A 141 -26.55 42.47 13.13
CA ARG A 141 -27.75 42.90 12.37
C ARG A 141 -29.06 42.84 13.16
N ARG A 142 -29.08 42.23 14.35
CA ARG A 142 -30.29 42.16 15.18
C ARG A 142 -30.49 43.41 16.04
N SER A 143 -29.41 44.09 16.43
CA SER A 143 -29.49 45.28 17.27
C SER A 143 -29.85 46.57 16.51
N GLU A 144 -29.80 46.57 15.17
CA GLU A 144 -30.14 47.75 14.35
C GLU A 144 -31.62 47.81 13.91
N LYS A 145 -32.39 46.72 14.11
CA LYS A 145 -33.82 46.69 13.76
C LYS A 145 -34.77 46.98 14.93
N GLU A 146 -34.26 47.19 16.13
CA GLU A 146 -35.07 47.43 17.35
C GLU A 146 -35.02 48.88 17.86
N GLY A 147 -34.21 49.75 17.23
CA GLY A 147 -34.05 51.17 17.61
C GLY A 147 -34.90 52.17 16.81
N THR A 148 -35.86 51.70 16.03
CA THR A 148 -36.79 52.58 15.27
C THR A 148 -38.19 51.99 15.31
N ARG A 149 -38.88 52.12 16.44
CA ARG A 149 -40.33 52.33 16.53
C ARG A 149 -40.74 52.72 17.94
#